data_AF-A0A2P5P801-F1
#
_entry.id   AF-A0A2P5P801-F1
#
_cell.length_a   1.000
_cell.length_b   1.000
_cell.length_c   1.000
_cell.angle_alpha   90.00
_cell.angle_beta   90.00
_cell.angle_gamma   90.00
#
_symmetry.space_group_name_H-M   'P 1'
#
loop_
_entity.id
_entity.type
_entity.pdbx_description
1 polymer ?
#
loop_
_entity_poly.entity_id
_entity_poly.type
_entity_poly.pdbx_seq_one_letter_code
_entity_poly.pdbx_strand_id
1 'polypeptide(L)'
;MPQNKDHLYCKALRQAITAAGTAASLKDKLEAIVRIASRSFDTGAAIGLLDATGSHLIQTAHWRLPPTFVQKGIIDVGKSLNETTSNAPVFIENAATDSRVQYPAAAIKAGIVSIFGVPISQDGHQIGALRIYFKKTQLITLQDTSFVKALAQLVGIVLSRQTIEVKGEIPTASAKPSRMVKFNHASEEEFARILDFYNVPWVYEPRSFPIGHKTKGTPELFTPDFYLPSLDLYVELTTMKQSLVTQKNRKLKALKAQYPEIKITLLYKNDYEKLLAKYGAGPLAESRAHGVSRILYSAADINQRVKDIAGKISADYAGRRPVLLGVQRGFLCFMADLIRQITVPMDLDFIAISYYSGAKEPAVKITKEADLPLAGRHILLVEDIVDTGITLNYILNYLTEKQPASLAVCTLLDRKARRLVNIKLDYIGFNVPDEFVIGYGLDYHEEYRNLPFIAVPQIKGPEKEKSEAPNTKPETKTKET
;
A
#
# COMPACT_ATOMS: atom_id res chain seq x y z
N MET A 1 -56.65 -7.98 -4.84
CA MET A 1 -56.10 -6.95 -5.75
C MET A 1 -54.61 -7.21 -5.92
N PRO A 2 -54.10 -7.52 -7.12
CA PRO A 2 -52.65 -7.61 -7.32
C PRO A 2 -52.03 -6.26 -6.93
N GLN A 3 -51.05 -6.27 -6.01
CA GLN A 3 -50.37 -5.05 -5.62
C GLN A 3 -49.74 -4.40 -6.86
N ASN A 4 -50.12 -3.16 -7.16
CA ASN A 4 -49.53 -2.39 -8.25
C ASN A 4 -48.00 -2.30 -8.02
N LYS A 5 -47.19 -2.61 -9.04
CA LYS A 5 -45.73 -2.53 -9.01
C LYS A 5 -45.24 -1.18 -8.44
N ASP A 6 -45.94 -0.09 -8.74
CA ASP A 6 -45.62 1.24 -8.23
C ASP A 6 -45.67 1.30 -6.71
N HIS A 7 -46.67 0.68 -6.09
CA HIS A 7 -46.79 0.63 -4.63
C HIS A 7 -45.63 -0.16 -4.01
N LEU A 8 -45.24 -1.27 -4.63
CA LEU A 8 -44.13 -2.10 -4.18
C LEU A 8 -42.79 -1.36 -4.29
N TYR A 9 -42.53 -0.69 -5.41
CA TYR A 9 -41.32 0.10 -5.65
C TYR A 9 -41.25 1.33 -4.75
N CYS A 10 -42.36 2.05 -4.53
CA CYS A 10 -42.39 3.14 -3.56
C CYS A 10 -42.07 2.65 -2.14
N LYS A 11 -42.61 1.50 -1.73
CA LYS A 11 -42.29 0.89 -0.42
C LYS A 11 -40.82 0.50 -0.33
N ALA A 12 -40.27 -0.13 -1.36
CA ALA A 12 -38.86 -0.52 -1.43
C ALA A 12 -37.92 0.70 -1.41
N LEU A 13 -38.25 1.78 -2.14
CA LEU A 13 -37.48 3.03 -2.11
C LEU A 13 -37.49 3.68 -0.73
N ARG A 14 -38.63 3.73 -0.05
CA ARG A 14 -38.70 4.23 1.34
C ARG A 14 -37.79 3.43 2.26
N GLN A 15 -37.80 2.10 2.16
CA GLN A 15 -36.89 1.24 2.92
C GLN A 15 -35.42 1.51 2.60
N ALA A 16 -35.09 1.74 1.33
CA ALA A 16 -33.74 2.04 0.90
C ALA A 16 -33.26 3.38 1.45
N ILE A 17 -34.11 4.41 1.41
CA ILE A 17 -33.83 5.74 1.97
C ILE A 17 -33.62 5.66 3.48
N THR A 18 -34.48 4.92 4.19
CA THR A 18 -34.30 4.70 5.64
C THR A 18 -32.98 4.00 5.94
N ALA A 19 -32.65 2.92 5.20
CA ALA A 19 -31.38 2.20 5.40
C ALA A 19 -30.17 3.09 5.12
N ALA A 20 -30.22 3.89 4.05
CA ALA A 20 -29.20 4.87 3.68
C ALA A 20 -28.98 5.95 4.76
N GLY A 21 -30.04 6.36 5.46
CA GLY A 21 -30.02 7.38 6.51
C GLY A 21 -29.58 6.90 7.90
N THR A 22 -29.30 5.60 8.08
CA THR A 22 -28.85 5.07 9.38
C THR A 22 -27.41 5.49 9.73
N ALA A 23 -27.01 5.34 11.00
CA ALA A 23 -25.60 5.47 11.44
C ALA A 23 -24.74 4.22 11.12
N ALA A 24 -25.26 3.26 10.33
CA ALA A 24 -24.55 2.05 9.98
C ALA A 24 -23.34 2.33 9.06
N SER A 25 -22.42 1.36 8.97
CA SER A 25 -21.25 1.48 8.10
C SER A 25 -21.64 1.63 6.62
N LEU A 26 -20.77 2.23 5.81
CA LEU A 26 -21.00 2.35 4.37
C LEU A 26 -21.30 0.98 3.73
N LYS A 27 -20.55 -0.05 4.14
CA LYS A 27 -20.75 -1.42 3.66
C LYS A 27 -22.17 -1.91 3.95
N ASP A 28 -22.66 -1.74 5.18
CA ASP A 28 -23.99 -2.21 5.58
C ASP A 28 -25.10 -1.46 4.84
N LYS A 29 -24.90 -0.15 4.58
CA LYS A 29 -25.82 0.66 3.79
C LYS A 29 -25.90 0.16 2.34
N LEU A 30 -24.76 -0.10 1.71
CA LEU A 30 -24.70 -0.62 0.34
C LEU A 30 -25.32 -2.03 0.24
N GLU A 31 -25.01 -2.92 1.17
CA GLU A 31 -25.61 -4.25 1.23
C GLU A 31 -27.13 -4.19 1.45
N ALA A 32 -27.62 -3.26 2.28
CA ALA A 32 -29.04 -3.06 2.48
C ALA A 32 -29.74 -2.62 1.19
N ILE A 33 -29.16 -1.69 0.43
CA ILE A 33 -29.70 -1.23 -0.86
C ILE A 33 -29.71 -2.38 -1.88
N VAL A 34 -28.61 -3.15 -1.98
CA VAL A 34 -28.54 -4.32 -2.88
C VAL A 34 -29.58 -5.37 -2.51
N ARG A 35 -29.78 -5.63 -1.22
CA ARG A 35 -30.80 -6.57 -0.73
C ARG A 35 -32.21 -6.13 -1.10
N ILE A 36 -32.49 -4.82 -1.09
CA ILE A 36 -33.78 -4.26 -1.50
C ILE A 36 -33.97 -4.41 -3.01
N ALA A 37 -32.95 -4.09 -3.81
CA ALA A 37 -32.99 -4.33 -5.27
C ALA A 37 -33.26 -5.81 -5.57
N SER A 38 -32.47 -6.71 -4.96
CA SER A 38 -32.59 -8.15 -5.12
C SER A 38 -33.97 -8.69 -4.74
N ARG A 39 -34.56 -8.21 -3.64
CA ARG A 39 -35.92 -8.62 -3.21
C ARG A 39 -37.01 -8.11 -4.14
N SER A 40 -36.83 -6.92 -4.72
CA SER A 40 -37.84 -6.31 -5.61
C SER A 40 -37.96 -7.05 -6.94
N PHE A 41 -36.89 -7.70 -7.39
CA PHE A 41 -36.84 -8.51 -8.61
C PHE A 41 -36.80 -10.02 -8.36
N ASP A 42 -36.83 -10.45 -7.10
CA ASP A 42 -36.62 -11.83 -6.64
C ASP A 42 -35.39 -12.52 -7.31
N THR A 43 -34.28 -11.80 -7.37
CA THR A 43 -33.12 -12.24 -8.16
C THR A 43 -31.79 -11.75 -7.62
N GLY A 44 -30.67 -12.14 -8.22
CA GLY A 44 -29.36 -11.70 -7.75
C GLY A 44 -29.10 -10.22 -8.07
N ALA A 45 -28.42 -9.50 -7.17
CA ALA A 45 -28.01 -8.11 -7.45
C ALA A 45 -26.62 -7.82 -6.87
N ALA A 46 -25.91 -6.85 -7.45
CA ALA A 46 -24.62 -6.39 -6.98
C ALA A 46 -24.38 -4.90 -7.28
N ILE A 47 -23.62 -4.24 -6.41
CA ILE A 47 -22.99 -2.94 -6.67
C ILE A 47 -21.52 -3.19 -6.97
N GLY A 48 -21.07 -2.65 -8.10
CA GLY A 48 -19.65 -2.48 -8.41
C GLY A 48 -19.27 -1.01 -8.38
N LEU A 49 -18.12 -0.69 -7.83
CA LEU A 49 -17.53 0.65 -7.85
C LEU A 49 -16.29 0.65 -8.74
N LEU A 50 -16.03 1.77 -9.41
CA LEU A 50 -14.83 1.93 -10.20
C LEU A 50 -13.61 2.00 -9.28
N ASP A 51 -12.50 1.41 -9.72
CA ASP A 51 -11.20 1.59 -9.11
C ASP A 51 -10.67 3.01 -9.33
N ALA A 52 -9.57 3.37 -8.67
CA ALA A 52 -8.97 4.70 -8.77
C ALA A 52 -8.52 5.06 -10.20
N THR A 53 -8.34 4.07 -11.07
CA THR A 53 -7.96 4.26 -12.48
C THR A 53 -9.16 4.42 -13.41
N GLY A 54 -10.37 4.16 -12.93
CA GLY A 54 -11.60 4.11 -13.73
C GLY A 54 -11.64 2.95 -14.72
N SER A 55 -10.64 2.06 -14.71
CA SER A 55 -10.47 0.99 -15.71
C SER A 55 -11.12 -0.32 -15.26
N HIS A 56 -11.43 -0.46 -13.97
CA HIS A 56 -11.96 -1.69 -13.42
C HIS A 56 -13.17 -1.47 -12.53
N LEU A 57 -14.15 -2.38 -12.63
CA LEU A 57 -15.31 -2.40 -11.74
C LEU A 57 -15.12 -3.46 -10.63
N ILE A 58 -14.98 -2.99 -9.40
CA ILE A 58 -14.77 -3.78 -8.17
C ILE A 58 -16.11 -4.02 -7.49
N GLN A 59 -16.52 -5.29 -7.38
CA GLN A 59 -17.78 -5.66 -6.73
C GLN A 59 -17.72 -5.39 -5.22
N THR A 60 -18.48 -4.42 -4.75
CA THR A 60 -18.41 -3.89 -3.37
C THR A 60 -19.52 -4.45 -2.47
N ALA A 61 -20.70 -4.73 -3.04
CA ALA A 61 -21.82 -5.34 -2.32
C ALA A 61 -22.60 -6.28 -3.25
N HIS A 62 -23.16 -7.37 -2.73
CA HIS A 62 -23.95 -8.31 -3.51
C HIS A 62 -24.97 -9.06 -2.65
N TRP A 63 -26.03 -9.58 -3.27
CA TRP A 63 -27.02 -10.41 -2.61
C TRP A 63 -27.59 -11.46 -3.57
N ARG A 64 -27.87 -12.67 -3.05
CA ARG A 64 -28.44 -13.80 -3.81
C ARG A 64 -27.67 -14.17 -5.09
N LEU A 65 -26.36 -13.94 -5.10
CA LEU A 65 -25.45 -14.42 -6.14
C LEU A 65 -24.61 -15.58 -5.60
N PRO A 66 -24.40 -16.65 -6.39
CA PRO A 66 -23.57 -17.76 -5.94
C PRO A 66 -22.11 -17.29 -5.79
N PRO A 67 -21.37 -17.79 -4.77
CA PRO A 67 -19.98 -17.38 -4.53
C PRO A 67 -19.08 -17.53 -5.76
N THR A 68 -19.32 -18.56 -6.58
CA THR A 68 -18.60 -18.81 -7.84
C THR A 68 -18.75 -17.68 -8.87
N PHE A 69 -19.87 -16.97 -8.86
CA PHE A 69 -20.11 -15.82 -9.74
C PHE A 69 -19.63 -14.51 -9.14
N VAL A 70 -19.66 -14.40 -7.82
CA VAL A 70 -19.12 -13.24 -7.09
C VAL A 70 -17.59 -13.19 -7.23
N GLN A 71 -16.93 -14.36 -7.23
CA GLN A 71 -15.48 -14.53 -7.32
C GLN A 71 -14.96 -14.72 -8.75
N LYS A 72 -15.69 -14.25 -9.76
CA LYS A 72 -15.39 -14.48 -11.19
C LYS A 72 -14.20 -13.69 -11.73
N GLY A 73 -13.69 -12.70 -10.99
CA GLY A 73 -12.59 -11.82 -11.39
C GLY A 73 -12.99 -10.35 -11.48
N ILE A 74 -12.02 -9.48 -11.75
CA ILE A 74 -12.19 -8.04 -11.93
C ILE A 74 -12.76 -7.77 -13.32
N ILE A 75 -13.71 -6.85 -13.43
CA ILE A 75 -14.38 -6.55 -14.71
C ILE A 75 -13.70 -5.35 -15.35
N ASP A 76 -13.09 -5.55 -16.52
CA ASP A 76 -12.45 -4.50 -17.34
C ASP A 76 -13.55 -3.61 -17.93
N VAL A 77 -13.56 -2.33 -17.58
CA VAL A 77 -14.60 -1.38 -17.98
C VAL A 77 -14.63 -1.18 -19.50
N GLY A 78 -13.46 -1.17 -20.14
CA GLY A 78 -13.33 -1.00 -21.60
C GLY A 78 -13.80 -2.21 -22.41
N LYS A 79 -13.99 -3.36 -21.76
CA LYS A 79 -14.46 -4.62 -22.38
C LYS A 79 -15.79 -5.11 -21.79
N SER A 80 -16.44 -4.34 -20.92
CA SER A 80 -17.69 -4.74 -20.25
C SER A 80 -18.89 -4.00 -20.82
N LEU A 81 -20.02 -4.13 -20.15
CA LEU A 81 -21.24 -3.38 -20.44
C LEU A 81 -20.93 -1.90 -20.60
N ASN A 82 -21.31 -1.32 -21.74
CA ASN A 82 -21.15 0.11 -22.05
C ASN A 82 -21.92 1.07 -21.10
N GLU A 83 -22.48 0.58 -19.99
CA GLU A 83 -23.14 1.38 -18.95
C GLU A 83 -22.16 2.34 -18.26
N THR A 84 -20.86 2.08 -18.38
CA THR A 84 -19.74 2.92 -17.93
C THR A 84 -19.26 3.95 -18.93
N THR A 85 -19.61 3.79 -20.20
CA THR A 85 -19.14 4.64 -21.31
C THR A 85 -20.27 5.48 -21.91
N SER A 86 -21.53 5.03 -21.79
CA SER A 86 -22.71 5.66 -22.38
C SER A 86 -23.61 6.40 -21.37
N ASN A 87 -23.34 6.26 -20.07
CA ASN A 87 -24.16 6.80 -18.97
C ASN A 87 -25.66 6.41 -19.05
N ALA A 88 -25.97 5.31 -19.73
CA ALA A 88 -27.31 4.78 -19.92
C ALA A 88 -27.45 3.39 -19.28
N PRO A 89 -28.67 3.00 -18.84
CA PRO A 89 -28.94 1.63 -18.46
C PRO A 89 -28.62 0.67 -19.60
N VAL A 90 -28.01 -0.46 -19.29
CA VAL A 90 -27.69 -1.50 -20.26
C VAL A 90 -28.40 -2.78 -19.91
N PHE A 91 -28.90 -3.45 -20.94
CA PHE A 91 -29.57 -4.73 -20.84
C PHE A 91 -28.83 -5.76 -21.72
N ILE A 92 -28.58 -6.93 -21.14
CA ILE A 92 -28.12 -8.13 -21.83
C ILE A 92 -29.25 -9.15 -21.78
N GLU A 93 -29.74 -9.53 -22.95
CA GLU A 93 -30.81 -10.53 -23.08
C GLU A 93 -30.31 -11.96 -22.84
N ASN A 94 -29.06 -12.23 -23.23
CA ASN A 94 -28.42 -13.54 -23.11
C ASN A 94 -26.95 -13.42 -22.69
N ALA A 95 -26.68 -13.69 -21.41
CA ALA A 95 -25.35 -13.60 -20.82
C ALA A 95 -24.37 -14.68 -21.29
N ALA A 96 -24.84 -15.75 -21.94
CA ALA A 96 -23.98 -16.82 -22.45
C ALA A 96 -23.31 -16.43 -23.78
N THR A 97 -23.97 -15.59 -24.59
CA THR A 97 -23.55 -15.30 -25.98
C THR A 97 -23.18 -13.84 -26.20
N ASP A 98 -23.55 -12.93 -25.31
CA ASP A 98 -23.26 -11.51 -25.46
C ASP A 98 -21.78 -11.21 -25.20
N SER A 99 -21.12 -10.59 -26.20
CA SER A 99 -19.68 -10.29 -26.17
C SER A 99 -19.26 -9.32 -25.07
N ARG A 100 -20.20 -8.57 -24.48
CA ARG A 100 -19.96 -7.65 -23.35
C ARG A 100 -19.85 -8.37 -22.01
N VAL A 101 -20.19 -9.67 -21.96
CA VAL A 101 -20.03 -10.52 -20.77
C VAL A 101 -18.65 -11.17 -20.79
N GLN A 102 -17.74 -10.68 -19.95
CA GLN A 102 -16.36 -11.19 -19.87
C GLN A 102 -16.22 -12.59 -19.26
N TYR A 103 -17.21 -13.02 -18.47
CA TYR A 103 -17.18 -14.30 -17.76
C TYR A 103 -18.44 -15.14 -18.05
N PRO A 104 -18.69 -15.52 -19.32
CA PRO A 104 -19.93 -16.20 -19.72
C PRO A 104 -20.06 -17.58 -19.08
N ALA A 105 -18.96 -18.34 -18.95
CA ALA A 105 -18.96 -19.64 -18.28
C ALA A 105 -19.39 -19.54 -16.80
N ALA A 106 -18.95 -18.49 -16.09
CA ALA A 106 -19.35 -18.25 -14.71
C ALA A 106 -20.82 -17.84 -14.61
N ALA A 107 -21.31 -17.01 -15.54
CA ALA A 107 -22.73 -16.64 -15.63
C ALA A 107 -23.63 -17.87 -15.85
N ILE A 108 -23.28 -18.73 -16.80
CA ILE A 108 -24.00 -19.98 -17.10
C ILE A 108 -24.04 -20.89 -15.87
N LYS A 109 -22.89 -21.10 -15.22
CA LYS A 109 -22.80 -21.93 -14.00
C LYS A 109 -23.64 -21.36 -12.84
N ALA A 110 -23.79 -20.04 -12.80
CA ALA A 110 -24.63 -19.34 -11.82
C ALA A 110 -26.13 -19.35 -12.16
N GLY A 111 -26.49 -19.89 -13.32
CA GLY A 111 -27.84 -19.85 -13.86
C GLY A 111 -28.29 -18.45 -14.26
N ILE A 112 -27.36 -17.55 -14.58
CA ILE A 112 -27.66 -16.18 -15.00
C ILE A 112 -27.86 -16.17 -16.51
N VAL A 113 -29.06 -15.75 -16.91
CA VAL A 113 -29.51 -15.70 -18.31
C VAL A 113 -29.50 -14.28 -18.84
N SER A 114 -29.99 -13.30 -18.08
CA SER A 114 -30.01 -11.90 -18.50
C SER A 114 -29.47 -10.97 -17.41
N ILE A 115 -28.92 -9.82 -17.80
CA ILE A 115 -28.30 -8.84 -16.90
C ILE A 115 -28.88 -7.46 -17.19
N PHE A 116 -29.28 -6.75 -16.14
CA PHE A 116 -29.69 -5.36 -16.21
C PHE A 116 -28.75 -4.52 -15.35
N GLY A 117 -28.02 -3.59 -15.97
CA GLY A 117 -27.07 -2.72 -15.29
C GLY A 117 -27.46 -1.25 -15.43
N VAL A 118 -27.29 -0.50 -14.35
CA VAL A 118 -27.58 0.93 -14.28
C VAL A 118 -26.37 1.65 -13.70
N PRO A 119 -25.89 2.76 -14.31
CA PRO A 119 -24.76 3.52 -13.80
C PRO A 119 -25.06 4.12 -12.43
N ILE A 120 -24.04 4.16 -11.57
CA ILE A 120 -24.04 4.92 -10.32
C ILE A 120 -23.19 6.17 -10.57
N SER A 121 -23.79 7.34 -10.38
CA SER A 121 -23.13 8.62 -10.59
C SER A 121 -23.15 9.48 -9.33
N GLN A 122 -22.08 10.25 -9.14
CA GLN A 122 -21.93 11.27 -8.11
C GLN A 122 -21.46 12.55 -8.80
N ASP A 123 -22.14 13.67 -8.55
CA ASP A 123 -21.80 14.99 -9.10
C ASP A 123 -21.55 14.99 -10.62
N GLY A 124 -22.41 14.27 -11.35
CA GLY A 124 -22.31 14.13 -12.81
C GLY A 124 -21.24 13.14 -13.32
N HIS A 125 -20.41 12.60 -12.44
CA HIS A 125 -19.36 11.64 -12.77
C HIS A 125 -19.79 10.23 -12.41
N GLN A 126 -19.51 9.27 -13.28
CA GLN A 126 -19.79 7.88 -12.99
C GLN A 126 -18.73 7.30 -12.05
N ILE A 127 -19.20 6.59 -11.02
CA ILE A 127 -18.35 5.99 -9.98
C ILE A 127 -18.60 4.49 -9.82
N GLY A 128 -19.53 3.92 -10.58
CA GLY A 128 -19.84 2.49 -10.52
C GLY A 128 -21.07 2.07 -11.31
N ALA A 129 -21.60 0.91 -10.98
CA ALA A 129 -22.81 0.34 -11.56
C ALA A 129 -23.57 -0.54 -10.55
N LEU A 130 -24.90 -0.47 -10.58
CA LEU A 130 -25.82 -1.38 -9.91
C LEU A 130 -26.33 -2.39 -10.94
N ARG A 131 -26.04 -3.67 -10.72
CA ARG A 131 -26.39 -4.77 -11.63
C ARG A 131 -27.38 -5.74 -11.00
N ILE A 132 -28.33 -6.20 -11.82
CA ILE A 132 -29.36 -7.18 -11.49
C ILE A 132 -29.20 -8.36 -12.45
N TYR A 133 -29.22 -9.58 -11.91
CA TYR A 133 -28.87 -10.81 -12.62
C TYR A 133 -30.03 -11.80 -12.57
N PHE A 134 -30.70 -11.99 -13.70
CA PHE A 134 -31.91 -12.80 -13.80
C PHE A 134 -31.61 -14.23 -14.25
N LYS A 135 -32.39 -15.18 -13.74
CA LYS A 135 -32.34 -16.60 -14.13
C LYS A 135 -33.12 -16.95 -15.41
N LYS A 136 -33.77 -15.95 -16.00
CA LYS A 136 -34.55 -16.05 -17.24
C LYS A 136 -34.34 -14.76 -18.05
N THR A 137 -34.71 -14.78 -19.32
CA THR A 137 -34.83 -13.55 -20.10
C THR A 137 -35.95 -12.71 -19.51
N GLN A 138 -35.62 -11.49 -19.10
CA GLN A 138 -36.54 -10.60 -18.39
C GLN A 138 -36.79 -9.34 -19.22
N LEU A 139 -38.04 -9.05 -19.57
CA LEU A 139 -38.38 -7.75 -20.14
C LEU A 139 -38.32 -6.68 -19.05
N ILE A 140 -37.53 -5.63 -19.27
CA ILE A 140 -37.35 -4.50 -18.36
C ILE A 140 -38.25 -3.35 -18.81
N THR A 141 -39.16 -2.93 -17.93
CA THR A 141 -40.07 -1.82 -18.21
C THR A 141 -39.46 -0.46 -17.85
N LEU A 142 -40.11 0.64 -18.26
CA LEU A 142 -39.72 1.99 -17.84
C LEU A 142 -39.85 2.18 -16.32
N GLN A 143 -40.84 1.54 -15.69
CA GLN A 143 -41.01 1.55 -14.23
C GLN A 143 -39.84 0.83 -13.53
N ASP A 144 -39.45 -0.35 -14.02
CA ASP A 144 -38.30 -1.09 -13.49
C ASP A 144 -37.01 -0.27 -13.63
N THR A 145 -36.81 0.37 -14.79
CA THR A 145 -35.67 1.25 -15.05
C THR A 145 -35.63 2.45 -14.11
N SER A 146 -36.77 3.11 -13.90
CA SER A 146 -36.88 4.28 -13.03
C SER A 146 -36.60 3.93 -11.57
N PHE A 147 -37.12 2.78 -11.12
CA PHE A 147 -36.86 2.27 -9.77
C PHE A 147 -35.37 1.98 -9.53
N VAL A 148 -34.72 1.25 -10.44
CA VAL A 148 -33.29 0.90 -10.28
C VAL A 148 -32.40 2.12 -10.42
N LYS A 149 -32.73 3.09 -11.30
CA LYS A 149 -32.06 4.40 -11.36
C LYS A 149 -32.15 5.15 -10.03
N ALA A 150 -33.32 5.19 -9.40
CA ALA A 150 -33.48 5.86 -8.11
C ALA A 150 -32.62 5.19 -7.00
N LEU A 151 -32.50 3.85 -7.02
CA LEU A 151 -31.60 3.14 -6.11
C LEU A 151 -30.12 3.45 -6.41
N ALA A 152 -29.72 3.49 -7.69
CA ALA A 152 -28.36 3.82 -8.09
C ALA A 152 -27.97 5.27 -7.70
N GLN A 153 -28.90 6.23 -7.85
CA GLN A 153 -28.72 7.60 -7.38
C GLN A 153 -28.59 7.67 -5.85
N LEU A 154 -29.41 6.91 -5.12
CA LEU A 154 -29.30 6.83 -3.67
C LEU A 154 -27.94 6.28 -3.23
N VAL A 155 -27.39 5.29 -3.94
CA VAL A 155 -26.02 4.81 -3.71
C VAL A 155 -25.01 5.93 -3.91
N GLY A 156 -25.12 6.71 -4.99
CA GLY A 156 -24.27 7.88 -5.22
C GLY A 156 -24.35 8.90 -4.08
N ILE A 157 -25.54 9.16 -3.54
CA ILE A 157 -25.75 10.07 -2.39
C ILE A 157 -25.15 9.51 -1.10
N VAL A 158 -25.28 8.20 -0.86
CA VAL A 158 -24.69 7.55 0.32
C VAL A 158 -23.15 7.65 0.27
N LEU A 159 -22.57 7.55 -0.92
CA LEU A 159 -21.15 7.71 -1.16
C LEU A 159 -20.71 9.19 -1.02
N SER A 160 -21.55 10.15 -1.39
CA SER A 160 -21.25 11.60 -1.27
C SER A 160 -21.44 12.18 0.14
N ARG A 161 -22.32 11.61 0.98
CA ARG A 161 -22.56 12.12 2.34
C ARG A 161 -21.41 11.88 3.32
N GLN A 162 -20.57 10.86 3.09
CA GLN A 162 -19.31 10.73 3.83
C GLN A 162 -18.27 11.79 3.43
N THR A 163 -18.47 12.47 2.31
CA THR A 163 -17.60 13.57 1.84
C THR A 163 -18.00 14.93 2.42
N ILE A 164 -19.18 15.07 3.06
CA ILE A 164 -19.67 16.35 3.59
C ILE A 164 -19.35 16.55 5.09
N GLU A 165 -19.07 15.48 5.86
CA GLU A 165 -18.63 15.60 7.26
C GLU A 165 -17.11 15.80 7.42
N VAL A 166 -16.36 15.92 6.32
CA VAL A 166 -14.93 16.23 6.37
C VAL A 166 -14.60 17.28 5.32
N LYS A 167 -14.80 18.57 5.64
CA LYS A 167 -14.01 19.64 5.03
C LYS A 167 -12.60 19.53 5.59
N GLY A 168 -11.79 18.68 4.97
CA GLY A 168 -10.40 18.43 5.31
C GLY A 168 -9.91 17.12 4.75
N GLU A 169 -9.21 17.19 3.62
CA GLU A 169 -8.42 16.10 3.02
C GLU A 169 -9.16 15.03 2.19
N ILE A 170 -8.50 14.70 1.09
CA ILE A 170 -8.84 13.76 0.04
C ILE A 170 -8.84 12.33 0.61
N PRO A 171 -9.92 11.52 0.49
CA PRO A 171 -9.85 10.11 0.83
C PRO A 171 -9.71 9.23 -0.42
N THR A 172 -8.56 8.58 -0.52
CA THR A 172 -8.28 7.43 -1.37
C THR A 172 -8.89 6.13 -0.80
N ALA A 173 -9.01 5.13 -1.67
CA ALA A 173 -9.78 3.89 -1.52
C ALA A 173 -9.62 3.13 -0.18
N SER A 174 -10.75 2.64 0.34
CA SER A 174 -10.87 1.85 1.58
C SER A 174 -10.30 0.42 1.43
N ALA A 175 -9.08 0.19 1.90
CA ALA A 175 -8.68 -1.10 2.47
C ALA A 175 -9.19 -1.19 3.92
N LYS A 176 -9.81 -2.30 4.32
CA LYS A 176 -10.19 -2.49 5.73
C LYS A 176 -8.92 -2.57 6.58
N PRO A 177 -8.78 -1.81 7.68
CA PRO A 177 -7.63 -1.94 8.55
C PRO A 177 -7.61 -3.32 9.25
N SER A 178 -6.46 -3.99 9.25
CA SER A 178 -6.19 -5.29 9.90
C SER A 178 -6.74 -5.39 11.31
N ARG A 179 -6.78 -4.28 12.08
CA ARG A 179 -7.38 -4.20 13.42
C ARG A 179 -8.85 -4.64 13.51
N MET A 180 -9.57 -4.70 12.39
CA MET A 180 -10.99 -5.10 12.34
C MET A 180 -11.21 -6.55 11.88
N VAL A 181 -10.16 -7.31 11.58
CA VAL A 181 -10.24 -8.73 11.16
C VAL A 181 -9.78 -9.61 12.31
N LYS A 182 -10.57 -10.65 12.62
CA LYS A 182 -10.21 -11.65 13.62
C LYS A 182 -9.43 -12.79 12.95
N PHE A 183 -8.12 -12.81 13.14
CA PHE A 183 -7.24 -13.80 12.55
C PHE A 183 -7.18 -15.09 13.37
N ASN A 184 -6.99 -16.21 12.69
CA ASN A 184 -6.84 -17.52 13.31
C ASN A 184 -5.44 -17.72 13.91
N HIS A 185 -4.43 -17.04 13.36
CA HIS A 185 -3.06 -17.11 13.87
C HIS A 185 -2.39 -15.72 13.94
N ALA A 186 -1.50 -15.52 14.93
CA ALA A 186 -0.80 -14.24 15.13
C ALA A 186 0.03 -13.79 13.91
N SER A 187 0.62 -14.74 13.17
CA SER A 187 1.37 -14.46 11.94
C SER A 187 0.49 -13.94 10.79
N GLU A 188 -0.80 -14.28 10.77
CA GLU A 188 -1.73 -13.79 9.75
C GLU A 188 -2.09 -12.33 10.05
N GLU A 189 -2.43 -12.01 11.30
CA GLU A 189 -2.68 -10.63 11.74
C GLU A 189 -1.51 -9.70 11.45
N GLU A 190 -0.32 -10.21 11.72
CA GLU A 190 0.89 -9.49 11.51
C GLU A 190 1.18 -9.28 10.02
N PHE A 191 1.03 -10.29 9.16
CA PHE A 191 1.15 -10.15 7.70
C PHE A 191 0.16 -9.12 7.14
N ALA A 192 -1.07 -9.13 7.63
CA ALA A 192 -2.09 -8.14 7.27
C ALA A 192 -1.69 -6.70 7.63
N ARG A 193 -1.08 -6.48 8.81
CA ARG A 193 -0.56 -5.16 9.22
C ARG A 193 0.51 -4.61 8.27
N ILE A 194 1.34 -5.47 7.68
CA ILE A 194 2.35 -5.05 6.70
C ILE A 194 1.71 -4.69 5.37
N LEU A 195 0.77 -5.51 4.92
CA LEU A 195 0.06 -5.22 3.68
C LEU A 195 -0.68 -3.87 3.80
N ASP A 196 -1.30 -3.59 4.95
CA ASP A 196 -1.84 -2.27 5.28
C ASP A 196 -0.77 -1.17 5.23
N PHE A 197 0.39 -1.39 5.86
CA PHE A 197 1.48 -0.41 5.92
C PHE A 197 2.03 -0.04 4.53
N TYR A 198 2.17 -1.01 3.62
CA TYR A 198 2.56 -0.76 2.23
C TYR A 198 1.40 -0.34 1.33
N ASN A 199 0.20 -0.20 1.89
CA ASN A 199 -1.03 0.05 1.17
C ASN A 199 -1.25 -0.96 0.02
N VAL A 200 -0.82 -2.20 0.23
CA VAL A 200 -1.07 -3.33 -0.68
C VAL A 200 -2.46 -3.84 -0.36
N PRO A 201 -3.43 -3.74 -1.28
CA PRO A 201 -4.77 -4.27 -1.06
C PRO A 201 -4.70 -5.78 -0.80
N TRP A 202 -5.47 -6.27 0.17
CA TRP A 202 -5.50 -7.68 0.52
C TRP A 202 -6.90 -8.14 0.95
N VAL A 203 -7.12 -9.45 0.83
CA VAL A 203 -8.33 -10.14 1.28
C VAL A 203 -7.90 -11.36 2.10
N TYR A 204 -8.39 -11.47 3.34
CA TYR A 204 -8.14 -12.62 4.22
C TYR A 204 -9.14 -13.73 3.95
N GLU A 205 -8.65 -14.98 3.90
CA GLU A 205 -9.41 -16.20 3.55
C GLU A 205 -10.37 -15.98 2.35
N PRO A 206 -9.85 -15.55 1.19
CA PRO A 206 -10.64 -15.05 0.06
C PRO A 206 -11.63 -16.07 -0.49
N ARG A 207 -11.23 -17.35 -0.55
CA ARG A 207 -12.05 -18.49 -0.97
C ARG A 207 -11.38 -19.83 -0.70
N SER A 208 -12.19 -20.88 -0.61
CA SER A 208 -11.73 -22.28 -0.54
C SER A 208 -11.76 -22.96 -1.91
N PHE A 209 -10.74 -23.76 -2.19
CA PHE A 209 -10.58 -24.56 -3.40
C PHE A 209 -10.80 -26.05 -3.11
N PRO A 210 -11.68 -26.73 -3.84
CA PRO A 210 -11.75 -28.19 -3.83
C PRO A 210 -10.50 -28.76 -4.50
N ILE A 211 -9.72 -29.55 -3.75
CA ILE A 211 -8.43 -30.13 -4.18
C ILE A 211 -8.40 -31.66 -4.11
N GLY A 212 -9.53 -32.31 -3.79
CA GLY A 212 -9.64 -33.77 -3.68
C GLY A 212 -10.82 -34.23 -2.83
N HIS A 213 -10.75 -35.45 -2.28
CA HIS A 213 -11.72 -36.02 -1.35
C HIS A 213 -10.99 -36.68 -0.17
N LYS A 214 -11.42 -36.41 1.08
CA LYS A 214 -10.75 -36.98 2.28
C LYS A 214 -11.17 -38.42 2.58
N THR A 215 -12.44 -38.76 2.35
CA THR A 215 -13.06 -40.10 2.52
C THR A 215 -14.50 -40.01 1.99
N LYS A 216 -15.07 -41.14 1.51
CA LYS A 216 -16.42 -41.32 0.90
C LYS A 216 -17.23 -40.02 0.78
N GLY A 217 -17.01 -39.27 -0.30
CA GLY A 217 -17.85 -38.15 -0.73
C GLY A 217 -17.60 -36.78 -0.10
N THR A 218 -16.73 -36.63 0.92
CA THR A 218 -16.44 -35.30 1.49
C THR A 218 -15.30 -34.61 0.74
N PRO A 219 -15.54 -33.44 0.10
CA PRO A 219 -14.51 -32.73 -0.65
C PRO A 219 -13.41 -32.20 0.28
N GLU A 220 -12.15 -32.47 -0.07
CA GLU A 220 -10.99 -31.86 0.57
C GLU A 220 -10.85 -30.43 0.06
N LEU A 221 -10.98 -29.45 0.97
CA LEU A 221 -10.84 -28.03 0.66
C LEU A 221 -9.47 -27.49 1.10
N PHE A 222 -8.97 -26.52 0.34
CA PHE A 222 -7.80 -25.71 0.65
C PHE A 222 -8.17 -24.22 0.55
N THR A 223 -8.03 -23.49 1.64
CA THR A 223 -8.30 -22.05 1.70
C THR A 223 -6.94 -21.35 1.86
N PRO A 224 -6.49 -20.54 0.88
CA PRO A 224 -5.31 -19.71 1.06
C PRO A 224 -5.56 -18.66 2.14
N ASP A 225 -4.53 -18.35 2.93
CA ASP A 225 -4.64 -17.35 4.00
C ASP A 225 -4.94 -15.93 3.47
N PHE A 226 -4.33 -15.52 2.35
CA PHE A 226 -4.51 -14.19 1.75
C PHE A 226 -4.64 -14.21 0.23
N TYR A 227 -5.28 -13.17 -0.33
CA TYR A 227 -5.20 -12.80 -1.74
C TYR A 227 -4.82 -11.33 -1.89
N LEU A 228 -3.87 -11.05 -2.78
CA LEU A 228 -3.36 -9.72 -3.10
C LEU A 228 -3.89 -9.32 -4.50
N PRO A 229 -4.99 -8.55 -4.59
CA PRO A 229 -5.65 -8.26 -5.87
C PRO A 229 -4.75 -7.55 -6.87
N SER A 230 -3.91 -6.61 -6.40
CA SER A 230 -3.01 -5.84 -7.26
C SER A 230 -1.94 -6.69 -7.96
N LEU A 231 -1.65 -7.88 -7.44
CA LEU A 231 -0.64 -8.80 -7.97
C LEU A 231 -1.24 -10.09 -8.54
N ASP A 232 -2.56 -10.24 -8.44
CA ASP A 232 -3.29 -11.49 -8.70
C ASP A 232 -2.60 -12.71 -8.07
N LEU A 233 -2.31 -12.61 -6.76
CA LEU A 233 -1.49 -13.59 -6.04
C LEU A 233 -2.20 -14.09 -4.78
N TYR A 234 -2.36 -15.40 -4.66
CA TYR A 234 -2.75 -16.06 -3.42
C TYR A 234 -1.50 -16.35 -2.58
N VAL A 235 -1.61 -16.13 -1.27
CA VAL A 235 -0.53 -16.35 -0.31
C VAL A 235 -1.01 -17.28 0.78
N GLU A 236 -0.25 -18.35 1.01
CA GLU A 236 -0.42 -19.27 2.12
C GLU A 236 0.76 -19.09 3.09
N LEU A 237 0.50 -18.88 4.37
CA LEU A 237 1.50 -18.77 5.42
C LEU A 237 1.77 -20.14 6.06
N THR A 238 3.02 -20.39 6.48
CA THR A 238 3.37 -21.64 7.17
C THR A 238 3.94 -21.41 8.57
N THR A 239 3.57 -22.29 9.50
CA THR A 239 4.14 -22.37 10.85
C THR A 239 5.32 -23.35 10.91
N MET A 240 6.23 -23.19 11.87
CA MET A 240 7.50 -23.94 12.00
C MET A 240 7.38 -25.46 12.24
N LYS A 241 6.19 -26.03 12.52
CA LYS A 241 6.06 -27.48 12.73
C LYS A 241 6.16 -28.23 11.39
N GLN A 242 7.28 -28.93 11.20
CA GLN A 242 7.63 -29.70 9.99
C GLN A 242 6.51 -30.66 9.51
N SER A 243 5.73 -31.24 10.43
CA SER A 243 4.60 -32.12 10.09
C SER A 243 3.44 -31.42 9.39
N LEU A 244 3.19 -30.13 9.69
CA LEU A 244 2.13 -29.32 9.06
C LEU A 244 2.56 -28.78 7.69
N VAL A 245 3.87 -28.55 7.50
CA VAL A 245 4.46 -28.08 6.23
C VAL A 245 4.30 -29.14 5.13
N THR A 246 4.55 -30.42 5.44
CA THR A 246 4.37 -31.52 4.47
C THR A 246 2.91 -31.63 4.01
N GLN A 247 1.96 -31.46 4.93
CA GLN A 247 0.54 -31.47 4.59
C GLN A 247 0.14 -30.26 3.75
N LYS A 248 0.62 -29.05 4.07
CA LYS A 248 0.36 -27.83 3.27
C LYS A 248 0.98 -27.94 1.87
N ASN A 249 2.22 -28.43 1.73
CA ASN A 249 2.87 -28.66 0.44
C ASN A 249 2.11 -29.67 -0.44
N ARG A 250 1.59 -30.75 0.16
CA ARG A 250 0.73 -31.73 -0.56
C ARG A 250 -0.51 -31.04 -1.13
N LYS A 251 -1.20 -30.24 -0.32
CA LYS A 251 -2.42 -29.52 -0.73
C LYS A 251 -2.12 -28.45 -1.79
N LEU A 252 -1.00 -27.74 -1.66
CA LEU A 252 -0.57 -26.74 -2.64
C LEU A 252 -0.25 -27.39 -4.00
N LYS A 253 0.39 -28.57 -3.99
CA LYS A 253 0.67 -29.34 -5.22
C LYS A 253 -0.62 -29.83 -5.88
N ALA A 254 -1.58 -30.31 -5.08
CA ALA A 254 -2.90 -30.70 -5.58
C ALA A 254 -3.66 -29.49 -6.17
N LEU A 255 -3.59 -28.33 -5.52
CA LEU A 255 -4.18 -27.09 -6.04
C LEU A 255 -3.55 -26.67 -7.36
N LYS A 256 -2.22 -26.66 -7.46
CA LYS A 256 -1.51 -26.31 -8.71
C LYS A 256 -1.78 -27.29 -9.85
N ALA A 257 -2.01 -28.57 -9.53
CA ALA A 257 -2.37 -29.57 -10.53
C ALA A 257 -3.80 -29.38 -11.06
N GLN A 258 -4.74 -28.97 -10.20
CA GLN A 258 -6.15 -28.83 -10.56
C GLN A 258 -6.53 -27.43 -11.05
N TYR A 259 -5.75 -26.41 -10.68
CA TYR A 259 -5.93 -25.00 -11.05
C TYR A 259 -4.59 -24.37 -11.44
N PRO A 260 -4.01 -24.74 -12.60
CA PRO A 260 -2.71 -24.24 -13.03
C PRO A 260 -2.67 -22.74 -13.32
N GLU A 261 -3.82 -22.12 -13.59
CA GLU A 261 -3.97 -20.68 -13.81
C GLU A 261 -3.83 -19.85 -12.53
N ILE A 262 -3.91 -20.47 -11.36
CA ILE A 262 -3.86 -19.78 -10.07
C ILE A 262 -2.41 -19.55 -9.65
N LYS A 263 -2.04 -18.28 -9.54
CA LYS A 263 -0.78 -17.88 -8.93
C LYS A 263 -0.90 -17.98 -7.41
N ILE A 264 -0.25 -19.00 -6.85
CA ILE A 264 -0.18 -19.19 -5.41
C ILE A 264 1.25 -19.41 -4.94
N THR A 265 1.63 -18.71 -3.88
CA THR A 265 2.92 -18.86 -3.22
C THR A 265 2.75 -19.30 -1.78
N LEU A 266 3.70 -20.11 -1.32
CA LEU A 266 3.82 -20.53 0.07
C LEU A 266 4.91 -19.68 0.71
N LEU A 267 4.55 -18.92 1.74
CA LEU A 267 5.48 -18.05 2.46
C LEU A 267 5.97 -18.81 3.71
N TYR A 268 7.25 -19.18 3.68
CA TYR A 268 7.91 -19.81 4.82
C TYR A 268 8.13 -18.79 5.92
N LYS A 269 8.04 -19.20 7.20
CA LYS A 269 8.28 -18.29 8.33
C LYS A 269 9.62 -17.56 8.23
N ASN A 270 10.69 -18.20 7.75
CA ASN A 270 11.98 -17.54 7.56
C ASN A 270 11.99 -16.52 6.41
N ASP A 271 11.24 -16.76 5.33
CA ASP A 271 11.12 -15.81 4.22
C ASP A 271 10.18 -14.65 4.58
N TYR A 272 9.15 -14.95 5.37
CA TYR A 272 8.29 -13.99 6.05
C TYR A 272 9.12 -13.11 6.97
N GLU A 273 9.86 -13.68 7.94
CA GLU A 273 10.75 -12.96 8.86
C GLU A 273 11.81 -12.11 8.13
N LYS A 274 12.33 -12.54 6.98
CA LYS A 274 13.22 -11.72 6.12
C LYS A 274 12.49 -10.57 5.43
N LEU A 275 11.27 -10.81 4.94
CA LEU A 275 10.40 -9.79 4.36
C LEU A 275 10.02 -8.75 5.42
N LEU A 276 9.62 -9.19 6.60
CA LEU A 276 9.33 -8.39 7.80
C LEU A 276 10.52 -7.55 8.23
N ALA A 277 11.71 -8.15 8.31
CA ALA A 277 12.96 -7.49 8.62
C ALA A 277 13.32 -6.38 7.62
N LYS A 278 13.05 -6.60 6.34
CA LYS A 278 13.26 -5.61 5.27
C LYS A 278 12.28 -4.44 5.31
N TYR A 279 11.12 -4.63 5.96
CA TYR A 279 9.96 -3.76 5.82
C TYR A 279 9.35 -3.28 7.16
N GLY A 280 9.98 -3.61 8.30
CA GLY A 280 9.83 -2.89 9.55
C GLY A 280 8.60 -3.24 10.40
N ALA A 281 7.95 -4.37 10.15
CA ALA A 281 6.83 -4.84 10.97
C ALA A 281 6.99 -6.34 11.28
N GLY A 282 6.72 -6.75 12.53
CA GLY A 282 6.58 -8.14 12.99
C GLY A 282 6.81 -8.34 14.50
N PRO A 283 6.83 -9.55 15.13
CA PRO A 283 7.26 -9.69 16.54
C PRO A 283 8.79 -9.48 16.62
N LEU A 284 9.41 -9.27 15.45
CA LEU A 284 10.71 -8.67 15.19
C LEU A 284 10.76 -7.16 15.50
N ALA A 285 9.64 -6.53 15.88
CA ALA A 285 9.69 -5.29 16.67
C ALA A 285 10.47 -5.49 17.99
N GLU A 286 10.65 -6.74 18.43
CA GLU A 286 11.56 -7.15 19.50
C GLU A 286 12.55 -8.28 19.11
N SER A 287 12.67 -8.62 17.83
CA SER A 287 13.48 -9.76 17.38
C SER A 287 14.25 -9.40 16.11
N ARG A 288 15.42 -10.01 16.00
CA ARG A 288 16.54 -9.62 15.16
C ARG A 288 16.26 -9.88 13.68
N ALA A 289 15.81 -8.86 12.96
CA ALA A 289 16.19 -8.69 11.56
C ALA A 289 17.71 -8.85 11.51
N HIS A 290 18.25 -9.84 10.79
CA HIS A 290 19.69 -10.04 10.77
C HIS A 290 20.37 -8.73 10.35
N GLY A 291 21.06 -8.08 11.29
CA GLY A 291 21.68 -6.77 11.07
C GLY A 291 20.89 -5.53 11.52
N VAL A 292 19.68 -5.64 12.10
CA VAL A 292 18.93 -4.50 12.68
C VAL A 292 18.52 -4.80 14.12
N SER A 293 18.86 -3.87 15.03
CA SER A 293 18.64 -3.96 16.48
C SER A 293 17.27 -3.40 16.89
N ARG A 294 16.93 -2.18 16.44
CA ARG A 294 15.65 -1.54 16.72
C ARG A 294 15.29 -0.50 15.66
N ILE A 295 14.00 -0.31 15.40
CA ILE A 295 13.49 0.74 14.52
C ILE A 295 13.31 2.03 15.33
N LEU A 296 13.80 3.15 14.81
CA LEU A 296 13.65 4.47 15.44
C LEU A 296 12.46 5.24 14.86
N TYR A 297 12.30 5.20 13.53
CA TYR A 297 11.22 5.88 12.81
C TYR A 297 10.68 4.98 11.72
N SER A 298 9.38 4.68 11.76
CA SER A 298 8.72 3.87 10.74
C SER A 298 8.55 4.67 9.43
N ALA A 299 8.28 3.99 8.32
CA ALA A 299 8.01 4.69 7.05
C ALA A 299 6.80 5.64 7.14
N ALA A 300 5.80 5.29 7.97
CA ALA A 300 4.64 6.15 8.21
C ALA A 300 5.03 7.43 8.96
N ASP A 301 5.87 7.31 10.00
CA ASP A 301 6.39 8.47 10.74
C ASP A 301 7.18 9.40 9.81
N ILE A 302 8.05 8.81 8.98
CA ILE A 302 8.86 9.52 8.00
C ILE A 302 7.96 10.22 6.97
N ASN A 303 6.99 9.52 6.39
CA ASN A 303 6.09 10.09 5.38
C ASN A 303 5.30 11.29 5.92
N GLN A 304 4.72 11.16 7.12
CA GLN A 304 4.01 12.25 7.77
C GLN A 304 4.95 13.43 8.04
N ARG A 305 6.17 13.16 8.53
CA ARG A 305 7.12 14.23 8.82
C ARG A 305 7.60 14.96 7.57
N VAL A 306 7.82 14.23 6.48
CA VAL A 306 8.16 14.81 5.17
C VAL A 306 7.03 15.72 4.67
N LYS A 307 5.77 15.28 4.79
CA LYS A 307 4.59 16.11 4.45
C LYS A 307 4.55 17.41 5.25
N ASP A 308 4.80 17.34 6.56
CA ASP A 308 4.82 18.52 7.43
C ASP A 308 5.92 19.52 7.04
N ILE A 309 7.13 19.02 6.75
CA ILE A 309 8.26 19.87 6.33
C ILE A 309 7.98 20.48 4.95
N ALA A 310 7.50 19.69 3.99
CA ALA A 310 7.16 20.17 2.66
C ALA A 310 6.09 21.26 2.69
N GLY A 311 5.08 21.13 3.56
CA GLY A 311 4.07 22.16 3.77
C GLY A 311 4.67 23.48 4.24
N LYS A 312 5.61 23.43 5.19
CA LYS A 312 6.33 24.63 5.68
C LYS A 312 7.19 25.27 4.59
N ILE A 313 7.99 24.46 3.87
CA ILE A 313 8.80 24.93 2.74
C ILE A 313 7.91 25.60 1.69
N SER A 314 6.77 24.99 1.36
CA SER A 314 5.85 25.53 0.36
C SER A 314 5.27 26.89 0.77
N ALA A 315 4.99 27.08 2.06
CA ALA A 315 4.55 28.36 2.61
C ALA A 315 5.67 29.41 2.57
N ASP A 316 6.87 29.06 3.05
CA ASP A 316 8.01 29.98 3.17
C ASP A 316 8.56 30.44 1.80
N TYR A 317 8.38 29.60 0.77
CA TYR A 317 8.79 29.90 -0.62
C TYR A 317 7.61 30.22 -1.55
N ALA A 318 6.44 30.60 -1.02
CA ALA A 318 5.31 31.01 -1.83
C ALA A 318 5.69 32.15 -2.81
N GLY A 319 5.36 31.97 -4.09
CA GLY A 319 5.70 32.93 -5.14
C GLY A 319 7.19 32.97 -5.54
N ARG A 320 8.01 32.04 -5.04
CA ARG A 320 9.44 31.92 -5.36
C ARG A 320 9.72 30.61 -6.11
N ARG A 321 10.93 30.47 -6.66
CA ARG A 321 11.44 29.25 -7.30
C ARG A 321 12.80 28.84 -6.72
N PRO A 322 12.84 28.22 -5.53
CA PRO A 322 14.10 27.82 -4.92
C PRO A 322 14.81 26.72 -5.70
N VAL A 323 16.13 26.62 -5.51
CA VAL A 323 16.95 25.48 -5.93
C VAL A 323 17.07 24.56 -4.72
N LEU A 324 16.50 23.35 -4.83
CA LEU A 324 16.72 22.29 -3.86
C LEU A 324 18.03 21.59 -4.22
N LEU A 325 19.02 21.75 -3.34
CA LEU A 325 20.38 21.27 -3.56
C LEU A 325 20.67 20.09 -2.63
N GLY A 326 20.77 18.90 -3.19
CA GLY A 326 21.09 17.69 -2.42
C GLY A 326 22.59 17.48 -2.23
N VAL A 327 23.00 16.96 -1.07
CA VAL A 327 24.40 16.62 -0.79
C VAL A 327 24.59 15.10 -0.82
N GLN A 328 25.31 14.59 -1.83
CA GLN A 328 25.47 13.16 -2.01
C GLN A 328 26.11 12.45 -0.81
N ARG A 329 25.66 11.23 -0.44
CA ARG A 329 24.73 10.32 -1.19
C ARG A 329 23.41 9.98 -0.50
N GLY A 330 23.34 9.98 0.84
CA GLY A 330 22.18 9.40 1.54
C GLY A 330 20.90 10.23 1.48
N PHE A 331 20.98 11.50 1.05
CA PHE A 331 19.83 12.40 0.92
C PHE A 331 18.76 11.95 -0.09
N LEU A 332 19.10 11.04 -1.02
CA LEU A 332 18.29 10.76 -2.21
C LEU A 332 16.84 10.37 -1.89
N CYS A 333 16.63 9.45 -0.95
CA CYS A 333 15.29 8.99 -0.57
C CYS A 333 14.47 10.14 0.04
N PHE A 334 15.07 10.88 0.98
CA PHE A 334 14.44 12.01 1.63
C PHE A 334 14.06 13.11 0.63
N MET A 335 14.99 13.50 -0.23
CA MET A 335 14.74 14.54 -1.24
C MET A 335 13.70 14.09 -2.26
N ALA A 336 13.71 12.84 -2.72
CA ALA A 336 12.72 12.32 -3.64
C ALA A 336 11.30 12.35 -3.06
N ASP A 337 11.14 12.05 -1.77
CA ASP A 337 9.82 12.12 -1.12
C ASP A 337 9.42 13.57 -0.82
N LEU A 338 10.37 14.42 -0.45
CA LEU A 338 10.14 15.84 -0.16
C LEU A 338 9.64 16.59 -1.41
N ILE A 339 10.27 16.40 -2.56
CA ILE A 339 9.91 17.12 -3.80
C ILE A 339 8.50 16.78 -4.30
N ARG A 340 8.00 15.57 -4.01
CA ARG A 340 6.63 15.15 -4.39
C ARG A 340 5.56 15.85 -3.56
N GLN A 341 5.93 16.39 -2.40
CA GLN A 341 5.00 17.03 -1.46
C GLN A 341 5.07 18.56 -1.50
N ILE A 342 6.15 19.15 -2.03
CA ILE A 342 6.27 20.61 -2.17
C ILE A 342 5.38 21.11 -3.31
N THR A 343 4.63 22.18 -3.07
CA THR A 343 3.62 22.71 -4.01
C THR A 343 4.05 23.94 -4.79
N VAL A 344 5.24 24.49 -4.51
CA VAL A 344 5.80 25.64 -5.25
C VAL A 344 6.73 25.15 -6.37
N PRO A 345 6.85 25.89 -7.49
CA PRO A 345 7.85 25.58 -8.51
C PRO A 345 9.26 25.56 -7.91
N MET A 346 10.11 24.62 -8.30
CA MET A 346 11.50 24.55 -7.83
C MET A 346 12.42 24.03 -8.95
N ASP A 347 13.72 24.23 -8.77
CA ASP A 347 14.76 23.54 -9.54
C ASP A 347 15.48 22.53 -8.64
N LEU A 348 16.06 21.50 -9.24
CA LEU A 348 16.76 20.42 -8.54
C LEU A 348 18.19 20.31 -9.02
N ASP A 349 19.13 20.19 -8.08
CA ASP A 349 20.54 19.96 -8.36
C ASP A 349 21.19 19.21 -7.18
N PHE A 350 22.44 18.79 -7.34
CA PHE A 350 23.19 18.08 -6.31
C PHE A 350 24.69 18.37 -6.40
N ILE A 351 25.31 18.45 -5.23
CA ILE A 351 26.76 18.50 -5.05
C ILE A 351 27.26 17.18 -4.44
N ALA A 352 28.55 16.93 -4.59
CA ALA A 352 29.21 15.80 -3.94
C ALA A 352 30.46 16.28 -3.20
N ILE A 353 30.76 15.62 -2.08
CA ILE A 353 31.93 15.91 -1.25
C ILE A 353 32.74 14.64 -1.03
N SER A 354 34.04 14.79 -0.75
CA SER A 354 34.90 13.72 -0.26
C SER A 354 35.66 14.15 0.98
N TYR A 355 36.04 13.17 1.80
CA TYR A 355 36.88 13.34 2.98
C TYR A 355 38.30 12.86 2.65
N TYR A 356 39.32 13.68 2.92
CA TYR A 356 40.72 13.25 2.79
C TYR A 356 41.13 12.39 3.99
N SER A 357 41.45 11.12 3.75
CA SER A 357 41.86 10.15 4.77
C SER A 357 43.37 10.18 5.10
N GLY A 358 44.00 11.36 5.17
CA GLY A 358 45.48 11.44 5.24
C GLY A 358 46.13 12.63 5.96
N ALA A 359 45.39 13.62 6.45
CA ALA A 359 45.96 14.75 7.19
C ALA A 359 45.42 14.81 8.62
N LYS A 360 46.15 15.47 9.54
CA LYS A 360 45.82 15.65 10.97
C LYS A 360 44.43 16.28 11.22
N GLU A 361 43.79 16.82 10.19
CA GLU A 361 42.41 17.31 10.22
C GLU A 361 41.61 16.73 9.02
N PRO A 362 40.34 16.35 9.20
CA PRO A 362 39.49 15.89 8.11
C PRO A 362 39.16 17.06 7.17
N ALA A 363 39.96 17.27 6.13
CA ALA A 363 39.65 18.23 5.09
C ALA A 363 38.54 17.69 4.18
N VAL A 364 37.39 18.38 4.15
CA VAL A 364 36.28 18.13 3.22
C VAL A 364 36.56 18.87 1.91
N LYS A 365 36.29 18.24 0.77
CA LYS A 365 36.42 18.86 -0.56
C LYS A 365 35.17 18.63 -1.40
N ILE A 366 34.70 19.65 -2.10
CA ILE A 366 33.67 19.51 -3.14
C ILE A 366 34.28 18.73 -4.33
N THR A 367 33.69 17.58 -4.66
CA THR A 367 34.08 16.72 -5.80
C THR A 367 33.16 16.88 -7.00
N LYS A 368 31.93 17.34 -6.79
CA LYS A 368 31.00 17.75 -7.84
C LYS A 368 30.36 19.07 -7.43
N GLU A 369 30.51 20.10 -8.27
CA GLU A 369 29.81 21.38 -8.11
C GLU A 369 28.36 21.29 -8.64
N ALA A 370 27.56 22.31 -8.33
CA ALA A 370 26.22 22.46 -8.89
C ALA A 370 26.31 22.77 -10.40
N ASP A 371 25.41 22.20 -11.17
CA ASP A 371 25.28 22.44 -12.61
C ASP A 371 24.50 23.73 -12.89
N LEU A 372 23.58 24.11 -11.99
CA LEU A 372 22.77 25.32 -12.08
C LEU A 372 23.49 26.56 -11.52
N PRO A 373 23.24 27.76 -12.10
CA PRO A 373 23.73 29.00 -11.52
C PRO A 373 23.04 29.29 -10.17
N LEU A 374 23.87 29.48 -9.15
CA LEU A 374 23.42 29.66 -7.76
C LEU A 374 23.29 31.14 -7.33
N ALA A 375 23.98 32.05 -8.03
CA ALA A 375 23.98 33.47 -7.71
C ALA A 375 22.58 34.09 -7.79
N GLY A 376 22.19 34.85 -6.78
CA GLY A 376 20.86 35.48 -6.68
C GLY A 376 19.68 34.51 -6.53
N ARG A 377 19.93 33.20 -6.37
CA ARG A 377 18.87 32.20 -6.16
C ARG A 377 18.60 31.97 -4.68
N HIS A 378 17.38 31.55 -4.38
CA HIS A 378 17.06 30.98 -3.07
C HIS A 378 17.49 29.51 -3.05
N ILE A 379 18.42 29.14 -2.18
CA ILE A 379 18.93 27.77 -2.07
C ILE A 379 18.38 27.12 -0.81
N LEU A 380 17.82 25.93 -0.98
CA LEU A 380 17.47 25.03 0.11
C LEU A 380 18.37 23.80 0.04
N LEU A 381 19.35 23.72 0.95
CA LEU A 381 20.22 22.57 1.06
C LEU A 381 19.47 21.41 1.72
N VAL A 382 19.52 20.22 1.13
CA VAL A 382 18.84 19.02 1.63
C VAL A 382 19.87 17.96 2.00
N GLU A 383 19.92 17.62 3.29
CA GLU A 383 20.88 16.68 3.89
C GLU A 383 20.15 15.50 4.56
N ASP A 384 20.78 14.33 4.59
CA ASP A 384 20.26 13.16 5.31
C ASP A 384 20.46 13.25 6.83
N ILE A 385 21.66 13.59 7.28
CA ILE A 385 21.98 13.68 8.71
C ILE A 385 23.01 14.76 8.99
N VAL A 386 22.71 15.60 9.98
CA VAL A 386 23.69 16.55 10.55
C VAL A 386 24.19 16.00 11.89
N ASP A 387 25.48 15.64 11.90
CA ASP A 387 26.17 15.10 13.07
C ASP A 387 26.95 16.20 13.82
N THR A 388 28.26 16.32 13.58
CA THR A 388 29.11 17.34 14.22
C THR A 388 28.84 18.76 13.71
N GLY A 389 28.25 18.88 12.53
CA GLY A 389 28.02 20.13 11.81
C GLY A 389 29.23 20.60 10.98
N ILE A 390 30.42 20.01 11.12
CA ILE A 390 31.64 20.49 10.43
C ILE A 390 31.47 20.49 8.91
N THR A 391 31.00 19.37 8.36
CA THR A 391 30.75 19.20 6.92
C THR A 391 29.73 20.21 6.41
N LEU A 392 28.62 20.37 7.12
CA LEU A 392 27.57 21.32 6.76
C LEU A 392 28.12 22.76 6.77
N ASN A 393 28.93 23.13 7.78
CA ASN A 393 29.54 24.46 7.85
C ASN A 393 30.43 24.76 6.65
N TYR A 394 31.25 23.77 6.25
CA TYR A 394 32.10 23.88 5.06
C TYR A 394 31.26 24.11 3.79
N ILE A 395 30.19 23.33 3.61
CA ILE A 395 29.28 23.47 2.46
C ILE A 395 28.59 24.84 2.47
N LEU A 396 28.10 25.30 3.63
CA LEU A 396 27.44 26.59 3.74
C LEU A 396 28.38 27.76 3.40
N ASN A 397 29.65 27.69 3.81
CA ASN A 397 30.65 28.69 3.44
C ASN A 397 30.89 28.70 1.93
N TYR A 398 31.11 27.52 1.33
CA TYR A 398 31.26 27.37 -0.12
C TYR A 398 30.04 27.92 -0.89
N LEU A 399 28.81 27.65 -0.43
CA LEU A 399 27.60 28.15 -1.06
C LEU A 399 27.40 29.65 -0.85
N THR A 400 27.84 30.21 0.27
CA THR A 400 27.78 31.65 0.54
C THR A 400 28.66 32.43 -0.44
N GLU A 401 29.83 31.89 -0.80
CA GLU A 401 30.72 32.49 -1.82
C GLU A 401 30.08 32.54 -3.21
N LYS A 402 29.08 31.70 -3.49
CA LYS A 402 28.30 31.73 -4.74
C LYS A 402 27.23 32.84 -4.77
N GLN A 403 27.12 33.65 -3.71
CA GLN A 403 26.22 34.81 -3.60
C GLN A 403 24.73 34.51 -3.84
N PRO A 404 24.13 33.54 -3.12
CA PRO A 404 22.70 33.28 -3.20
C PRO A 404 21.87 34.42 -2.61
N ALA A 405 20.61 34.56 -3.03
CA ALA A 405 19.66 35.49 -2.42
C ALA A 405 19.25 35.06 -1.00
N SER A 406 19.20 33.75 -0.74
CA SER A 406 19.06 33.20 0.60
C SER A 406 19.59 31.77 0.65
N LEU A 407 20.05 31.33 1.82
CA LEU A 407 20.48 29.96 2.06
C LEU A 407 19.76 29.42 3.29
N ALA A 408 19.11 28.26 3.15
CA ALA A 408 18.42 27.55 4.22
C ALA A 408 18.81 26.07 4.22
N VAL A 409 18.68 25.41 5.37
CA VAL A 409 19.03 23.99 5.55
C VAL A 409 17.81 23.18 5.96
N CYS A 410 17.54 22.13 5.18
CA CYS A 410 16.61 21.07 5.50
C CYS A 410 17.39 19.78 5.74
N THR A 411 17.26 19.19 6.93
CA THR A 411 17.87 17.88 7.22
C THR A 411 16.84 16.89 7.70
N LEU A 412 16.97 15.63 7.26
CA LEU A 412 16.14 14.54 7.78
C LEU A 412 16.46 14.27 9.26
N LEU A 413 17.74 14.17 9.64
CA LEU A 413 18.16 13.83 11.01
C LEU A 413 19.10 14.86 11.62
N ASP A 414 18.81 15.31 12.84
CA ASP A 414 19.70 16.17 13.63
C ASP A 414 20.21 15.42 14.88
N ARG A 415 21.52 15.17 14.94
CA ARG A 415 22.19 14.56 16.10
C ARG A 415 22.83 15.61 16.99
N LYS A 416 22.00 16.30 17.76
CA LYS A 416 22.44 17.38 18.66
C LYS A 416 23.53 16.97 19.66
N ALA A 417 23.53 15.73 20.12
CA ALA A 417 24.48 15.23 21.12
C ALA A 417 25.96 15.33 20.70
N ARG A 418 26.25 15.34 19.39
CA ARG A 418 27.61 15.40 18.84
C ARG A 418 27.96 16.75 18.22
N ARG A 419 27.09 17.74 18.36
CA ARG A 419 27.21 19.05 17.73
C ARG A 419 28.48 19.78 18.20
N LEU A 420 29.40 20.06 17.28
CA LEU A 420 30.61 20.85 17.55
C LEU A 420 30.51 22.28 17.00
N VAL A 421 29.77 22.45 15.90
CA VAL A 421 29.57 23.75 15.25
C VAL A 421 28.10 24.11 15.29
N ASN A 422 27.75 25.24 15.94
CA ASN A 422 26.38 25.71 15.97
C ASN A 422 25.97 26.25 14.58
N ILE A 423 25.05 25.55 13.93
CA ILE A 423 24.57 25.89 12.58
C ILE A 423 23.06 25.94 12.64
N LYS A 424 22.50 26.97 12.01
CA LYS A 424 21.05 27.11 11.89
C LYS A 424 20.51 26.02 10.96
N LEU A 425 19.59 25.22 11.49
CA LEU A 425 18.79 24.27 10.72
C LEU A 425 17.37 24.83 10.64
N ASP A 426 16.90 25.13 9.43
CA ASP A 426 15.59 25.75 9.20
C ASP A 426 14.47 24.71 9.24
N TYR A 427 14.73 23.51 8.69
CA TYR A 427 13.79 22.40 8.67
C TYR A 427 14.47 21.13 9.16
N ILE A 428 13.92 20.52 10.20
CA ILE A 428 14.46 19.30 10.82
C ILE A 428 13.41 18.21 10.73
N GLY A 429 13.75 17.05 10.19
CA GLY A 429 12.90 15.86 10.22
C GLY A 429 12.78 15.35 11.64
N PHE A 430 13.84 14.76 12.16
CA PHE A 430 13.85 14.15 13.48
C PHE A 430 15.11 14.53 14.25
N ASN A 431 14.97 14.67 15.58
CA ASN A 431 16.14 14.69 16.46
C ASN A 431 16.51 13.24 16.77
N VAL A 432 17.78 12.87 16.62
CA VAL A 432 18.24 11.49 16.89
C VAL A 432 19.16 11.41 18.11
N PRO A 433 19.06 10.32 18.89
CA PRO A 433 20.01 10.05 19.96
C PRO A 433 21.40 9.75 19.39
N ASP A 434 22.40 9.67 20.27
CA ASP A 434 23.76 9.33 19.87
C ASP A 434 23.94 7.85 19.53
N GLU A 435 23.31 7.40 18.46
CA GLU A 435 23.35 6.01 18.00
C GLU A 435 23.57 5.93 16.50
N PHE A 436 24.30 4.92 16.03
CA PHE A 436 24.49 4.73 14.60
C PHE A 436 23.17 4.28 13.95
N VAL A 437 22.80 4.91 12.83
CA VAL A 437 21.49 4.72 12.17
C VAL A 437 21.67 4.34 10.70
N ILE A 438 20.76 3.52 10.19
CA ILE A 438 20.70 3.02 8.82
C ILE A 438 19.27 3.11 8.28
N GLY A 439 19.11 2.99 6.96
CA GLY A 439 17.82 2.96 6.29
C GLY A 439 17.36 4.33 5.82
N TYR A 440 16.36 4.32 4.94
CA TYR A 440 15.81 5.50 4.29
C TYR A 440 16.88 6.38 3.61
N GLY A 441 17.75 5.74 2.82
CA GLY A 441 18.89 6.37 2.15
C GLY A 441 20.21 6.31 2.93
N LEU A 442 20.16 6.18 4.26
CA LEU A 442 21.35 6.01 5.11
C LEU A 442 21.92 4.61 4.99
N ASP A 443 23.24 4.48 5.00
CA ASP A 443 23.93 3.21 4.78
C ASP A 443 24.86 2.77 5.90
N TYR A 444 25.23 1.49 5.82
CA TYR A 444 26.41 0.94 6.46
C TYR A 444 27.15 0.08 5.45
N HIS A 445 28.34 0.51 5.02
CA HIS A 445 29.10 -0.13 3.93
C HIS A 445 28.28 -0.28 2.64
N GLU A 446 27.56 0.78 2.24
CA GLU A 446 26.67 0.81 1.07
C GLU A 446 25.43 -0.12 1.15
N GLU A 447 25.26 -0.84 2.25
CA GLU A 447 24.07 -1.65 2.52
C GLU A 447 22.98 -0.84 3.25
N TYR A 448 21.77 -1.40 3.31
CA TYR A 448 20.62 -0.89 4.07
C TYR A 448 19.94 0.39 3.57
N ARG A 449 20.49 1.10 2.56
CA ARG A 449 19.87 2.32 1.98
C ARG A 449 18.40 2.14 1.57
N ASN A 450 18.05 0.93 1.12
CA ASN A 450 16.73 0.57 0.60
C ASN A 450 15.69 0.21 1.67
N LEU A 451 16.05 0.21 2.96
CA LEU A 451 15.06 0.04 4.02
C LEU A 451 14.13 1.27 4.05
N PRO A 452 12.80 1.10 4.15
CA PRO A 452 11.86 2.21 4.10
C PRO A 452 11.69 2.94 5.44
N PHE A 453 12.45 2.54 6.46
CA PHE A 453 12.40 3.08 7.82
C PHE A 453 13.83 3.38 8.30
N ILE A 454 13.95 4.14 9.38
CA ILE A 454 15.24 4.46 10.01
C ILE A 454 15.40 3.59 11.25
N ALA A 455 16.54 2.92 11.37
CA ALA A 455 16.79 1.95 12.43
C ALA A 455 18.24 1.96 12.91
N VAL A 456 18.48 1.35 14.07
CA VAL A 456 19.81 1.06 14.60
C VAL A 456 20.22 -0.33 14.12
N PRO A 457 21.39 -0.52 13.50
CA PRO A 457 21.82 -1.84 13.07
C PRO A 457 22.26 -2.72 14.25
N GLN A 458 22.16 -4.02 14.06
CA GLN A 458 22.76 -5.02 14.93
C GLN A 458 24.15 -5.38 14.40
N ILE A 459 25.14 -4.55 14.69
CA ILE A 459 26.53 -4.80 14.31
C ILE A 459 27.12 -5.77 15.35
N LYS A 460 27.44 -7.00 14.94
CA LYS A 460 28.35 -7.83 15.73
C LYS A 460 29.69 -7.10 15.70
N GLY A 461 30.18 -6.67 16.87
CA GLY A 461 31.50 -6.05 16.97
C GLY A 461 32.57 -6.98 16.35
N PRO A 462 33.73 -6.43 15.94
CA PRO A 462 34.81 -7.27 15.45
C PRO A 462 35.06 -8.36 16.49
N GLU A 463 35.03 -9.63 16.07
CA GLU A 463 35.72 -10.66 16.82
C GLU A 463 37.12 -10.08 17.04
N LYS A 464 37.50 -9.90 18.31
CA LYS A 464 38.91 -9.75 18.62
C LYS A 464 39.56 -10.96 17.95
N GLU A 465 40.23 -10.76 16.83
CA GLU A 465 41.22 -11.70 16.34
C GLU A 465 42.01 -12.07 17.59
N LYS A 466 41.87 -13.31 18.03
CA LYS A 466 42.77 -13.85 19.03
C LYS A 466 44.13 -13.64 18.39
N SER A 467 44.91 -12.72 18.96
CA SER A 467 46.33 -12.64 18.70
C SER A 467 46.85 -14.05 18.91
N GLU A 468 47.11 -14.76 17.82
CA GLU A 468 48.00 -15.91 17.85
C GLU A 468 49.33 -15.35 18.33
N ALA A 469 49.58 -15.51 19.63
CA ALA A 469 50.88 -15.29 20.20
C ALA A 469 51.87 -16.13 19.38
N PRO A 470 53.04 -15.58 18.98
CA PRO A 470 54.02 -16.35 18.25
C PRO A 470 54.40 -17.57 19.09
N ASN A 471 54.17 -18.75 18.51
CA ASN A 471 54.54 -20.04 19.06
C ASN A 471 56.06 -20.09 19.23
N THR A 472 56.53 -19.65 20.40
CA THR A 472 57.93 -19.78 20.82
C THR A 472 58.10 -21.22 21.29
N LYS A 473 58.66 -22.05 20.40
CA LYS A 473 59.16 -23.38 20.74
C LYS A 473 60.17 -23.26 21.91
N PRO A 474 60.05 -24.07 22.97
CA PRO A 474 61.15 -24.24 23.91
C PRO A 474 62.21 -25.13 23.27
N GLU A 475 63.43 -24.59 23.12
CA GLU A 475 64.62 -25.37 22.84
C GLU A 475 64.89 -26.35 23.99
N THR A 476 64.72 -27.64 23.72
CA THR A 476 65.33 -28.70 24.53
C THR A 476 66.80 -28.87 24.12
N LYS A 477 67.70 -28.20 24.85
CA LYS A 477 69.01 -28.78 25.24
C LYS A 477 68.67 -29.86 26.28
N THR A 478 69.18 -31.08 26.31
CA THR A 478 70.53 -31.69 26.15
C THR A 478 70.26 -33.20 26.37
N LYS A 479 70.97 -34.23 25.90
CA LYS A 479 72.41 -34.54 25.96
C LYS A 479 72.63 -35.94 25.38
N GLU A 480 73.80 -36.15 24.77
CA GLU A 480 74.68 -37.33 24.87
C GLU A 480 74.05 -38.71 25.17
N THR A 481 74.06 -39.63 24.21
CA THR A 481 75.01 -40.76 24.12
C THR A 481 74.79 -41.58 22.86
#